data_AF-A0A349EG38-F1
#
_entry.id   AF-A0A349EG38-F1
#
_cell.length_a   1.000
_cell.length_b   1.000
_cell.length_c   1.000
_cell.angle_alpha   90.00
_cell.angle_beta   90.00
_cell.angle_gamma   90.00
#
_symmetry.space_group_name_H-M   'P 1'
#
loop_
_entity.id
_entity.type
_entity.pdbx_description
1 polymer ?
#
loop_
_entity_poly.entity_id
_entity_poly.type
_entity_poly.pdbx_seq_one_letter_code
_entity_poly.pdbx_strand_id
1 'polypeptide(L)' 'MAASPLLNQLMTALRCLPGVGPKSAQRMALHLLERDRVGAGRLVESLQLALERIGHCRLCRDLSETDLCTL' A
#
# COMPACT_ATOMS: atom_id res chain seq x y z
N MET A 1 3.10 -9.76 -25.55
CA MET A 1 2.65 -10.46 -24.32
C MET A 1 1.76 -9.52 -23.55
N ALA A 2 0.44 -9.63 -23.73
CA ALA A 2 -0.50 -8.79 -23.00
C ALA A 2 -0.66 -9.34 -21.58
N ALA A 3 0.19 -8.88 -20.66
CA ALA A 3 -0.15 -8.95 -19.25
C ALA A 3 -1.52 -8.29 -19.07
N SER A 4 -2.44 -8.98 -18.36
CA SER A 4 -3.79 -8.47 -18.10
C SER A 4 -3.74 -6.98 -17.71
N PRO A 5 -4.63 -6.12 -18.24
CA PRO A 5 -4.62 -4.69 -17.93
C PRO A 5 -4.69 -4.44 -16.42
N LEU A 6 -5.39 -5.30 -15.66
CA LEU A 6 -5.46 -5.23 -14.19
C LEU A 6 -4.12 -5.53 -13.51
N LEU A 7 -3.34 -6.48 -14.03
CA LEU A 7 -2.01 -6.77 -13.51
C LEU A 7 -1.06 -5.58 -13.71
N ASN A 8 -1.13 -4.92 -14.87
CA ASN A 8 -0.32 -3.73 -15.16
C ASN A 8 -0.70 -2.55 -14.26
N GLN A 9 -2.00 -2.38 -13.96
CA GLN A 9 -2.45 -1.38 -13.00
C GLN A 9 -1.90 -1.65 -11.60
N LEU A 10 -1.98 -2.89 -11.12
CA LEU A 10 -1.41 -3.28 -9.82
C LEU A 10 0.10 -3.02 -9.76
N MET A 11 0.86 -3.43 -10.78
CA MET A 11 2.30 -3.16 -10.83
C MET A 11 2.59 -1.66 -10.83
N THR A 12 1.81 -0.86 -11.56
CA THR A 12 1.97 0.60 -11.58
C THR A 12 1.67 1.21 -10.21
N ALA A 13 0.61 0.77 -9.54
CA ALA A 13 0.26 1.22 -8.20
C ALA A 13 1.37 0.91 -7.19
N LEU A 14 1.96 -0.30 -7.23
CA LEU A 14 3.04 -0.69 -6.32
C LEU A 14 4.32 0.15 -6.47
N ARG A 15 4.52 0.82 -7.62
CA ARG A 15 5.67 1.70 -7.86
C ARG A 15 5.60 3.04 -7.12
N CYS A 16 4.49 3.36 -6.45
CA CYS A 16 4.42 4.55 -5.59
C CYS A 16 5.28 4.40 -4.32
N LEU A 17 5.64 3.16 -3.96
CA LEU A 17 6.41 2.86 -2.76
C LEU A 17 7.90 3.17 -2.97
N PRO A 18 8.58 3.79 -1.98
CA PRO A 18 10.00 4.07 -2.08
C PRO A 18 10.80 2.76 -2.23
N GLY A 19 11.69 2.70 -3.23
CA GLY A 19 12.51 1.52 -3.50
C GLY A 19 11.84 0.42 -4.36
N VAL A 20 10.60 0.61 -4.81
CA VAL A 20 9.90 -0.37 -5.66
C VAL A 20 10.03 0.00 -7.15
N GLY A 21 11.01 -0.59 -7.81
CA GLY A 21 11.19 -0.52 -9.27
C GLY A 21 10.24 -1.45 -10.06
N PRO A 22 10.23 -1.39 -11.40
CA PRO A 22 9.32 -2.18 -12.25
C PRO A 22 9.47 -3.70 -12.06
N LYS A 23 10.69 -4.21 -11.93
CA LYS A 23 10.94 -5.64 -11.65
C LYS A 23 10.45 -6.06 -10.27
N SER A 24 10.64 -5.20 -9.26
CA SER A 24 10.16 -5.46 -7.90
C SER A 24 8.64 -5.47 -7.83
N ALA A 25 7.99 -4.47 -8.44
CA ALA A 25 6.53 -4.38 -8.53
C ALA A 25 5.93 -5.62 -9.21
N GLN A 26 6.54 -6.10 -10.30
CA GLN A 26 6.12 -7.33 -10.96
C GLN A 26 6.21 -8.55 -10.04
N ARG A 27 7.34 -8.72 -9.34
CA ARG A 27 7.52 -9.83 -8.39
C ARG A 27 6.50 -9.79 -7.26
N MET A 28 6.24 -8.60 -6.71
CA MET A 28 5.25 -8.40 -5.65
C MET A 28 3.83 -8.72 -6.14
N ALA A 29 3.44 -8.19 -7.30
CA ALA A 29 2.11 -8.42 -7.87
C ALA A 29 1.85 -9.91 -8.13
N LEU A 30 2.82 -10.63 -8.70
CA LEU A 30 2.70 -12.08 -8.94
C LEU A 30 2.64 -12.86 -7.61
N HIS A 31 3.47 -12.52 -6.63
CA HIS A 31 3.45 -13.17 -5.32
C HIS A 31 2.09 -13.02 -4.61
N LEU A 32 1.53 -11.81 -4.60
CA LEU A 32 0.24 -11.52 -3.97
C LEU A 32 -0.92 -12.27 -4.66
N LEU A 33 -0.86 -12.43 -5.99
CA LEU A 33 -1.93 -13.10 -6.73
C LEU A 33 -1.84 -14.63 -6.71
N GLU A 34 -0.62 -15.17 -6.77
CA GLU A 34 -0.40 -16.62 -6.91
C GLU A 34 -0.19 -17.34 -5.58
N ARG A 35 0.39 -16.67 -4.58
CA ARG A 35 0.81 -17.31 -3.33
C ARG A 35 0.10 -16.77 -2.09
N ASP A 36 -0.21 -15.48 -2.05
CA ASP A 36 -0.73 -14.86 -0.82
C ASP A 36 -1.92 -13.92 -1.08
N ARG A 37 -3.01 -14.51 -1.57
CA ARG A 37 -4.25 -13.76 -1.86
C ARG A 37 -4.93 -13.22 -0.60
N VAL A 38 -4.77 -13.92 0.52
CA VAL A 38 -5.29 -13.49 1.82
C VAL A 38 -4.48 -12.32 2.37
N GLY A 39 -3.14 -12.39 2.31
CA GLY A 39 -2.28 -11.29 2.68
C GLY A 39 -2.49 -10.06 1.80
N ALA A 40 -2.75 -10.24 0.49
CA ALA A 40 -3.15 -9.16 -0.40
C ALA A 40 -4.43 -8.45 0.08
N GLY A 41 -5.44 -9.21 0.51
CA GLY A 41 -6.66 -8.64 1.08
C GLY A 41 -6.41 -7.83 2.35
N ARG A 42 -5.62 -8.38 3.29
CA ARG A 42 -5.24 -7.67 4.52
C ARG A 42 -4.45 -6.40 4.25
N LEU A 43 -3.56 -6.43 3.25
CA LEU A 43 -2.78 -5.26 2.85
C LEU A 43 -3.70 -4.12 2.37
N VAL A 44 -4.70 -4.45 1.55
CA VAL A 44 -5.68 -3.47 1.07
C VAL A 44 -6.47 -2.86 2.23
N GLU A 45 -6.97 -3.70 3.14
CA GLU A 45 -7.74 -3.24 4.31
C GLU A 45 -6.90 -2.33 5.22
N SER A 46 -5.68 -2.74 5.57
CA SER A 46 -4.79 -1.94 6.42
C SER A 46 -4.38 -0.62 5.76
N LEU A 47 -4.12 -0.61 4.45
CA LEU A 47 -3.82 0.61 3.71
C LEU A 47 -5.01 1.57 3.72
N GLN A 48 -6.21 1.06 3.47
CA GLN A 48 -7.41 1.88 3.48
C GLN A 48 -7.67 2.47 4.86
N LEU A 49 -7.62 1.65 5.91
CA LEU A 49 -7.80 2.10 7.29
C LEU A 49 -6.77 3.16 7.68
N ALA A 50 -5.50 2.95 7.31
CA ALA A 50 -4.43 3.90 7.60
C ALA A 50 -4.65 5.24 6.89
N LEU A 51 -5.05 5.23 5.62
CA LEU A 51 -5.35 6.45 4.87
C LEU A 51 -6.57 7.21 5.40
N GLU A 52 -7.55 6.50 5.97
CA GLU A 52 -8.75 7.10 6.56
C GLU A 52 -8.52 7.64 7.98
N ARG A 53 -7.72 6.94 8.79
CA ARG A 53 -7.58 7.23 10.23
C ARG A 53 -6.32 8.00 10.59
N ILE A 54 -5.23 7.83 9.85
CA ILE A 54 -3.97 8.49 10.16
C ILE A 54 -4.01 9.89 9.55
N GLY A 55 -4.05 10.88 10.43
CA GLY A 55 -3.89 12.28 10.10
C GLY A 55 -2.57 12.82 10.64
N HIS A 56 -2.60 14.09 11.04
CA HIS A 56 -1.47 14.75 11.68
C HIS A 56 -1.90 15.32 13.02
N CYS A 57 -1.04 15.15 14.02
CA CYS A 57 -1.21 15.84 15.30
C CYS A 57 -1.19 17.36 15.11
N ARG A 58 -2.10 18.09 15.75
CA ARG A 58 -2.16 19.56 15.64
C ARG A 58 -0.94 20.28 16.21
N LEU A 59 -0.22 19.67 17.16
CA LEU A 59 0.92 20.28 17.85
C LEU A 59 2.26 19.95 17.19
N CYS A 60 2.59 18.67 17.04
CA CYS A 60 3.89 18.24 16.52
C CYS A 60 3.88 17.92 15.01
N ARG A 61 2.69 17.85 14.38
CA ARG A 61 2.49 17.44 12.98
C ARG A 61 2.97 16.03 12.63
N ASP A 62 3.28 15.21 13.63
CA ASP A 62 3.60 13.81 13.43
C ASP A 62 2.35 13.00 13.06
N LEU A 63 2.54 11.81 12.50
CA LEU A 63 1.45 10.90 12.14
C LEU A 63 0.71 10.45 13.40
N SER A 64 -0.58 10.71 13.44
CA SER A 64 -1.40 10.35 14.59
C SER A 64 -2.81 9.96 14.15
N GLU A 65 -3.38 8.98 14.86
CA GLU A 65 -4.79 8.58 14.71
C GLU A 65 -5.74 9.56 15.44
N THR A 66 -5.19 10.48 16.25
CA THR A 66 -5.95 11.44 17.06
C THR A 66 -5.49 12.88 16.81
N ASP A 67 -6.36 13.87 17.06
CA ASP A 67 -6.06 15.31 16.88
C ASP A 67 -4.81 15.76 17.69
N LEU A 68 -4.57 15.12 18.83
CA LEU A 68 -3.39 15.29 19.67
C LEU A 68 -2.77 13.92 19.91
N CYS A 69 -1.51 13.76 19.54
CA CYS A 69 -0.74 12.57 19.88
C CYS A 69 -0.42 12.55 21.38
N THR A 70 -0.15 11.37 21.93
CA THR A 70 0.22 11.17 23.34
C THR A 70 1.69 11.44 23.68
N LEU A 71 2.41 12.15 22.79
CA LEU A 71 3.78 12.60 23.01
C LEU A 71 3.84 13.70 24.08
#